data_AF-A0A927KWF1-F1
#
_entry.id   AF-A0A927KWF1-F1
#
_cell.length_a   1.000
_cell.length_b   1.000
_cell.length_c   1.000
_cell.angle_alpha   90.00
_cell.angle_beta   90.00
_cell.angle_gamma   90.00
#
_symmetry.space_group_name_H-M   'P 1'
#
loop_
_entity.id
_entity.type
_entity.pdbx_description
1 polymer ?
#
loop_
_entity_poly.entity_id
_entity_poly.type
_entity_poly.pdbx_seq_one_letter_code
_entity_poly.pdbx_strand_id
1 'polypeptide(L)'
;MTADKIIEGIEANVWNYYDLSADEKIVSVPARTLLSPDRLDVLARYIFVKQRNLGWGVGWGTSIYRHYLETCNADFIDGDKTKSSFSDYLRSFSKLSDSVAVEGWNFNKGLLPHVDGAVIDGAHRLSVALYHDGTVEAVQLKGQKQVHSADALLRIGISPNIVEQLVNEFISLDEETFTAILFPSQLNLQDAAVHRIGEFAKIIYTKDVALSDQGRKNVIELLYGHEPWWKTELLEDFVNLRFPQGGSITAVFFKANAGQTSRTVKEHAREIFPAIHFIHANDTHQETRWIADCLLNPNGIQYLNLRPTVQPPRFRELLDDFRSRITSDKSPGNYCIDSSAVMAAFGIRDCRDLDYITPEVRTTKLADDSRISWHNEEYLKFPIPVDELVANPAHHFVYKGVKFMALDTVMFFKRHRWAEKDIEDCRLILEARYKISFRDRFTTKRKRLKREISYLLQIMPAETAKLLKRILPTSAFQALRQMYRRWKGIM
;
A
#
# COMPACT_ATOMS: atom_id res chain seq x y z
N MET A 1 13.67 -36.03 -20.57
CA MET A 1 12.50 -35.82 -19.68
C MET A 1 12.22 -34.35 -19.37
N THR A 2 13.17 -33.43 -19.51
CA THR A 2 12.95 -31.99 -19.24
C THR A 2 12.22 -31.24 -20.35
N ALA A 3 12.55 -31.46 -21.63
CA ALA A 3 11.94 -30.72 -22.74
C ALA A 3 10.43 -30.98 -22.89
N ASP A 4 9.98 -32.24 -22.89
CA ASP A 4 8.56 -32.58 -23.02
C ASP A 4 7.72 -32.04 -21.85
N LYS A 5 8.26 -32.08 -20.62
CA LYS A 5 7.61 -31.51 -19.44
C LYS A 5 7.52 -29.97 -19.49
N ILE A 6 8.49 -29.30 -20.10
CA ILE A 6 8.42 -27.84 -20.36
C ILE A 6 7.35 -27.55 -21.42
N ILE A 7 7.30 -28.35 -22.50
CA ILE A 7 6.30 -28.26 -23.57
C ILE A 7 4.88 -28.43 -23.04
N GLU A 8 4.64 -29.45 -22.23
CA GLU A 8 3.33 -29.73 -21.65
C GLU A 8 2.99 -28.78 -20.49
N GLY A 9 3.99 -28.26 -19.79
CA GLY A 9 3.84 -27.48 -18.56
C GLY A 9 3.64 -25.97 -18.74
N ILE A 10 3.91 -25.43 -19.93
CA ILE A 10 3.78 -24.00 -20.26
C ILE A 10 2.64 -23.79 -21.27
N GLU A 11 1.82 -22.77 -21.04
CA GLU A 11 0.72 -22.42 -21.94
C GLU A 11 1.19 -22.08 -23.37
N ALA A 12 0.45 -22.56 -24.38
CA ALA A 12 0.78 -22.45 -25.81
C ALA A 12 1.05 -21.01 -26.29
N ASN A 13 0.41 -20.02 -25.67
CA ASN A 13 0.60 -18.60 -25.96
C ASN A 13 2.02 -18.10 -25.61
N VAL A 14 2.69 -18.67 -24.59
CA VAL A 14 4.05 -18.29 -24.19
C VAL A 14 5.07 -18.70 -25.25
N TRP A 15 4.84 -19.82 -25.94
CA TRP A 15 5.73 -20.34 -27.00
C TRP A 15 5.96 -19.36 -28.14
N ASN A 16 4.99 -18.47 -28.40
CA ASN A 16 5.07 -17.52 -29.51
C ASN A 16 5.94 -16.29 -29.21
N TYR A 17 6.30 -16.05 -27.94
CA TYR A 17 6.94 -14.82 -27.50
C TYR A 17 8.28 -15.01 -26.79
N TYR A 18 8.64 -16.25 -26.43
CA TYR A 18 9.81 -16.56 -25.61
C TYR A 18 10.66 -17.66 -26.24
N ASP A 19 11.98 -17.52 -26.13
CA ASP A 19 12.93 -18.52 -26.59
C ASP A 19 13.03 -19.64 -25.55
N LEU A 20 12.50 -20.81 -25.91
CA LEU A 20 12.44 -22.00 -25.07
C LEU A 20 13.58 -22.93 -25.51
N SER A 21 14.80 -22.63 -25.10
CA SER A 21 15.98 -23.43 -25.48
C SER A 21 16.06 -24.71 -24.64
N ALA A 22 16.59 -25.80 -25.22
CA ALA A 22 16.65 -27.13 -24.59
C ALA A 22 17.52 -27.23 -23.32
N ASP A 23 18.21 -26.15 -22.93
CA ASP A 23 19.11 -26.07 -21.78
C ASP A 23 18.44 -25.55 -20.50
N GLU A 24 17.15 -25.18 -20.57
CA GLU A 24 16.40 -24.65 -19.44
C GLU A 24 16.12 -25.74 -18.40
N LYS A 25 16.41 -25.43 -17.12
CA LYS A 25 16.23 -26.36 -16.00
C LYS A 25 14.99 -25.97 -15.22
N ILE A 26 14.08 -26.94 -15.07
CA ILE A 26 13.02 -26.87 -14.08
C ILE A 26 13.65 -26.93 -12.69
N VAL A 27 13.33 -25.96 -11.83
CA VAL A 27 13.76 -25.90 -10.44
C VAL A 27 12.54 -25.85 -9.53
N SER A 28 12.64 -26.52 -8.38
CA SER A 28 11.65 -26.36 -7.31
C SER A 28 12.13 -25.26 -6.37
N VAL A 29 11.33 -24.19 -6.23
CA VAL A 29 11.68 -23.01 -5.43
C VAL A 29 10.50 -22.59 -4.54
N PRO A 30 10.74 -21.97 -3.38
CA PRO A 30 9.66 -21.35 -2.61
C PRO A 30 8.95 -20.28 -3.44
N ALA A 31 7.61 -20.22 -3.41
CA ALA A 31 6.84 -19.24 -4.19
C ALA A 31 7.29 -17.79 -3.96
N ARG A 32 7.71 -17.47 -2.73
CA ARG A 32 8.22 -16.15 -2.34
C ARG A 32 9.43 -15.70 -3.14
N THR A 33 10.26 -16.61 -3.66
CA THR A 33 11.43 -16.21 -4.47
C THR A 33 11.03 -15.66 -5.84
N LEU A 34 9.79 -15.88 -6.28
CA LEU A 34 9.22 -15.35 -7.52
C LEU A 34 8.34 -14.10 -7.28
N LEU A 35 8.24 -13.64 -6.03
CA LEU A 35 7.57 -12.39 -5.71
C LEU A 35 8.43 -11.22 -6.21
N SER A 36 7.89 -10.43 -7.15
CA SER A 36 8.64 -9.38 -7.83
C SER A 36 7.90 -8.04 -7.81
N PRO A 37 8.61 -6.91 -7.59
CA PRO A 37 8.02 -5.57 -7.73
C PRO A 37 7.51 -5.27 -9.14
N ASP A 38 7.96 -6.03 -10.15
CA ASP A 38 7.47 -5.94 -11.53
C ASP A 38 6.17 -6.73 -11.75
N ARG A 39 5.63 -7.44 -10.75
CA ARG A 39 4.44 -8.29 -10.87
C ARG A 39 3.45 -8.07 -9.73
N LEU A 40 3.18 -6.80 -9.40
CA LEU A 40 2.21 -6.46 -8.34
C LEU A 40 0.79 -6.93 -8.67
N ASP A 41 0.47 -7.22 -9.93
CA ASP A 41 -0.80 -7.83 -10.32
C ASP A 41 -1.03 -9.24 -9.72
N VAL A 42 0.03 -9.96 -9.38
CA VAL A 42 -0.06 -11.22 -8.63
C VAL A 42 -0.71 -10.96 -7.28
N LEU A 43 -0.45 -9.80 -6.66
CA LEU A 43 -0.99 -9.45 -5.36
C LEU A 43 -2.48 -9.10 -5.38
N ALA A 44 -3.00 -8.62 -6.52
CA ALA A 44 -4.45 -8.42 -6.67
C ALA A 44 -5.21 -9.75 -6.55
N ARG A 45 -4.60 -10.83 -7.07
CA ARG A 45 -5.11 -12.20 -6.97
C ARG A 45 -4.86 -12.81 -5.60
N TYR A 46 -3.67 -12.57 -5.04
CA TYR A 46 -3.30 -13.04 -3.70
C TYR A 46 -4.25 -12.49 -2.62
N ILE A 47 -4.59 -11.19 -2.66
CA ILE A 47 -5.52 -10.61 -1.67
C ILE A 47 -6.88 -11.29 -1.76
N PHE A 48 -7.39 -11.56 -2.97
CA PHE A 48 -8.61 -12.35 -3.14
C PHE A 48 -8.51 -13.74 -2.51
N VAL A 49 -7.43 -14.48 -2.79
CA VAL A 49 -7.17 -15.82 -2.21
C VAL A 49 -7.11 -15.75 -0.69
N LYS A 50 -6.37 -14.77 -0.15
CA LYS A 50 -6.22 -14.54 1.30
C LYS A 50 -7.57 -14.35 1.97
N GLN A 51 -8.38 -13.41 1.48
CA GLN A 51 -9.69 -13.14 2.09
C GLN A 51 -10.67 -14.31 1.95
N ARG A 52 -10.68 -14.98 0.79
CA ARG A 52 -11.48 -16.19 0.59
C ARG A 52 -11.14 -17.28 1.60
N ASN A 53 -9.84 -17.56 1.78
CA ASN A 53 -9.39 -18.59 2.71
C ASN A 53 -9.57 -18.20 4.17
N LEU A 54 -9.47 -16.91 4.52
CA LEU A 54 -9.80 -16.41 5.86
C LEU A 54 -11.31 -16.53 6.16
N GLY A 55 -12.15 -16.46 5.14
CA GLY A 55 -13.61 -16.58 5.26
C GLY A 55 -14.33 -15.28 5.61
N TRP A 56 -13.60 -14.15 5.63
CA TRP A 56 -14.11 -12.80 5.87
C TRP A 56 -13.39 -11.81 4.94
N GLY A 57 -13.93 -10.61 4.77
CA GLY A 57 -13.33 -9.59 3.88
C GLY A 57 -13.34 -9.97 2.39
N VAL A 58 -14.16 -10.95 2.01
CA VAL A 58 -14.21 -11.50 0.64
C VAL A 58 -14.72 -10.44 -0.35
N GLY A 59 -15.61 -9.54 0.06
CA GLY A 59 -16.08 -8.44 -0.77
C GLY A 59 -14.93 -7.52 -1.18
N TRP A 60 -14.13 -7.07 -0.22
CA TRP A 60 -12.92 -6.30 -0.46
C TRP A 60 -11.95 -7.02 -1.41
N GLY A 61 -11.58 -8.27 -1.12
CA GLY A 61 -10.66 -9.03 -1.97
C GLY A 61 -11.19 -9.24 -3.39
N THR A 62 -12.48 -9.51 -3.52
CA THR A 62 -13.16 -9.62 -4.82
C THR A 62 -13.15 -8.29 -5.58
N SER A 63 -13.32 -7.16 -4.90
CA SER A 63 -13.32 -5.83 -5.52
C SER A 63 -11.97 -5.45 -6.10
N ILE A 64 -10.87 -5.79 -5.42
CA ILE A 64 -9.51 -5.58 -5.96
C ILE A 64 -9.31 -6.43 -7.21
N TYR A 65 -9.65 -7.73 -7.13
CA TYR A 65 -9.46 -8.63 -8.25
C TYR A 65 -10.29 -8.21 -9.47
N ARG A 66 -11.55 -7.80 -9.24
CA ARG A 66 -12.42 -7.25 -10.28
C ARG A 66 -11.82 -5.99 -10.91
N HIS A 67 -11.44 -5.01 -10.10
CA HIS A 67 -10.90 -3.74 -10.60
C HIS A 67 -9.67 -3.97 -11.49
N TYR A 68 -8.78 -4.88 -11.08
CA TYR A 68 -7.64 -5.26 -11.90
C TYR A 68 -8.05 -5.88 -13.23
N LEU A 69 -8.96 -6.86 -13.21
CA LEU A 69 -9.43 -7.51 -14.44
C LEU A 69 -10.15 -6.55 -15.38
N GLU A 70 -11.07 -5.72 -14.88
CA GLU A 70 -11.80 -4.72 -15.68
C GLU A 70 -10.85 -3.75 -16.38
N THR A 71 -9.76 -3.37 -15.71
CA THR A 71 -8.76 -2.45 -16.25
C THR A 71 -7.95 -3.10 -17.37
N CYS A 72 -7.61 -4.38 -17.25
CA CYS A 72 -6.80 -5.10 -18.23
C CYS A 72 -7.64 -5.72 -19.37
N ASN A 73 -8.90 -6.06 -19.09
CA ASN A 73 -9.81 -6.77 -19.98
C ASN A 73 -11.27 -6.41 -19.61
N ALA A 74 -11.74 -5.26 -20.08
CA ALA A 74 -13.08 -4.73 -19.75
C ALA A 74 -14.22 -5.67 -20.17
N ASP A 75 -14.03 -6.45 -21.22
CA ASP A 75 -15.06 -7.36 -21.76
C ASP A 75 -15.05 -8.73 -21.06
N PHE A 76 -14.05 -9.02 -20.22
CA PHE A 76 -13.87 -10.32 -19.55
C PHE A 76 -13.90 -11.51 -20.52
N ILE A 77 -13.31 -11.35 -21.70
CA ILE A 77 -13.15 -12.43 -22.67
C ILE A 77 -11.71 -12.91 -22.63
N ASP A 78 -11.47 -14.18 -22.31
CA ASP A 78 -10.12 -14.76 -22.42
C ASP A 78 -9.80 -15.23 -23.84
N GLY A 79 -8.51 -15.52 -24.08
CA GLY A 79 -8.00 -15.84 -25.41
C GLY A 79 -8.61 -17.11 -26.03
N ASP A 80 -9.05 -18.07 -25.20
CA ASP A 80 -9.72 -19.29 -25.62
C ASP A 80 -11.26 -19.20 -25.59
N LYS A 81 -11.80 -18.03 -25.18
CA LYS A 81 -13.23 -17.72 -25.04
C LYS A 81 -13.98 -18.66 -24.10
N THR A 82 -13.29 -19.31 -23.16
CA THR A 82 -13.91 -20.14 -22.13
C THR A 82 -14.51 -19.30 -20.99
N LYS A 83 -14.03 -18.07 -20.82
CA LYS A 83 -14.56 -17.08 -19.89
C LYS A 83 -15.10 -15.90 -20.68
N SER A 84 -16.34 -15.50 -20.35
CA SER A 84 -17.04 -14.40 -21.02
C SER A 84 -17.63 -13.38 -20.06
N SER A 85 -17.33 -13.54 -18.76
CA SER A 85 -17.84 -12.69 -17.69
C SER A 85 -16.90 -12.71 -16.48
N PHE A 86 -16.98 -11.68 -15.64
CA PHE A 86 -16.27 -11.68 -14.35
C PHE A 86 -16.61 -12.90 -13.49
N SER A 87 -17.87 -13.36 -13.52
CA SER A 87 -18.30 -14.54 -12.77
C SER A 87 -17.61 -15.82 -13.23
N ASP A 88 -17.26 -15.94 -14.52
CA ASP A 88 -16.50 -17.09 -15.03
C ASP A 88 -15.05 -17.07 -14.52
N TYR A 89 -14.40 -15.90 -14.55
CA TYR A 89 -13.09 -15.70 -13.93
C TYR A 89 -13.10 -16.03 -12.45
N LEU A 90 -14.07 -15.48 -11.72
CA LEU A 90 -14.20 -15.70 -10.29
C LEU A 90 -14.39 -17.19 -9.99
N ARG A 91 -15.26 -17.89 -10.72
CA ARG A 91 -15.52 -19.33 -10.54
C ARG A 91 -14.28 -20.17 -10.86
N SER A 92 -13.62 -19.89 -11.98
CA SER A 92 -12.41 -20.61 -12.38
C SER A 92 -11.30 -20.45 -11.34
N PHE A 93 -11.06 -19.21 -10.88
CA PHE A 93 -10.02 -18.94 -9.90
C PHE A 93 -10.35 -19.50 -8.51
N SER A 94 -11.62 -19.40 -8.11
CA SER A 94 -12.16 -20.03 -6.90
C SER A 94 -11.85 -21.52 -6.86
N LYS A 95 -12.16 -22.25 -7.95
CA LYS A 95 -11.87 -23.70 -8.04
C LYS A 95 -10.39 -24.01 -7.90
N LEU A 96 -9.52 -23.21 -8.52
CA LEU A 96 -8.08 -23.38 -8.38
C LEU A 96 -7.65 -23.25 -6.90
N SER A 97 -8.05 -22.15 -6.25
CA SER A 97 -7.75 -21.88 -4.84
C SER A 97 -8.26 -23.02 -3.94
N ASP A 98 -9.51 -23.44 -4.12
CA ASP A 98 -10.13 -24.48 -3.30
C ASP A 98 -9.42 -25.83 -3.50
N SER A 99 -8.99 -26.15 -4.72
CA SER A 99 -8.27 -27.39 -5.01
C SER A 99 -6.93 -27.47 -4.27
N VAL A 100 -6.20 -26.35 -4.17
CA VAL A 100 -4.91 -26.31 -3.46
C VAL A 100 -5.12 -26.37 -1.95
N ALA A 101 -6.17 -25.75 -1.43
CA ALA A 101 -6.49 -25.79 0.00
C ALA A 101 -6.85 -27.21 0.48
N VAL A 102 -7.46 -28.05 -0.38
CA VAL A 102 -7.88 -29.42 -0.04
C VAL A 102 -6.80 -30.46 -0.36
N GLU A 103 -6.18 -30.38 -1.54
CA GLU A 103 -5.27 -31.41 -2.06
C GLU A 103 -3.79 -31.10 -1.78
N GLY A 104 -3.49 -29.90 -1.27
CA GLY A 104 -2.15 -29.34 -1.27
C GLY A 104 -1.73 -28.84 -2.66
N TRP A 105 -0.55 -28.24 -2.75
CA TRP A 105 0.00 -27.86 -4.05
C TRP A 105 0.38 -29.12 -4.83
N ASN A 106 -0.33 -29.37 -5.93
CA ASN A 106 0.03 -30.42 -6.85
C ASN A 106 1.04 -29.87 -7.86
N PHE A 107 2.30 -30.30 -7.75
CA PHE A 107 3.41 -29.90 -8.62
C PHE A 107 3.16 -30.19 -10.11
N ASN A 108 2.22 -31.10 -10.43
CA ASN A 108 1.82 -31.39 -11.80
C ASN A 108 0.81 -30.38 -12.38
N LYS A 109 0.32 -29.39 -11.61
CA LYS A 109 -0.69 -28.39 -12.06
C LYS A 109 -0.12 -27.25 -12.92
N GLY A 110 1.15 -27.32 -13.32
CA GLY A 110 1.74 -26.44 -14.32
C GLY A 110 2.99 -25.71 -13.84
N LEU A 111 3.90 -25.48 -14.78
CA LEU A 111 5.19 -24.84 -14.57
C LEU A 111 5.01 -23.31 -14.50
N LEU A 112 5.82 -22.63 -13.68
CA LEU A 112 5.86 -21.17 -13.64
C LEU A 112 7.04 -20.64 -14.45
N PRO A 113 6.84 -20.21 -15.70
CA PRO A 113 7.88 -19.56 -16.47
C PRO A 113 8.15 -18.16 -15.90
N HIS A 114 9.42 -17.81 -15.76
CA HIS A 114 9.85 -16.49 -15.30
C HIS A 114 11.05 -15.96 -16.07
N VAL A 115 11.15 -14.62 -16.11
CA VAL A 115 12.31 -13.89 -16.63
C VAL A 115 12.79 -12.96 -15.52
N ASP A 116 14.05 -13.14 -15.12
CA ASP A 116 14.73 -12.35 -14.08
C ASP A 116 13.91 -12.26 -12.79
N GLY A 117 13.49 -13.43 -12.32
CA GLY A 117 12.71 -13.63 -11.10
C GLY A 117 11.26 -13.13 -11.15
N ALA A 118 10.77 -12.55 -12.26
CA ALA A 118 9.35 -12.27 -12.43
C ALA A 118 8.69 -13.32 -13.31
N VAL A 119 7.62 -13.91 -12.81
CA VAL A 119 6.75 -14.75 -13.63
C VAL A 119 6.31 -13.98 -14.87
N ILE A 120 6.17 -14.70 -15.98
CA ILE A 120 5.59 -14.17 -17.23
C ILE A 120 4.21 -14.80 -17.51
N ASP A 121 3.94 -15.95 -16.90
CA ASP A 121 2.63 -16.61 -16.87
C ASP A 121 2.42 -17.28 -15.49
N GLY A 122 1.19 -17.65 -15.17
CA GLY A 122 0.83 -18.36 -13.95
C GLY A 122 0.62 -17.43 -12.75
N ALA A 123 0.19 -16.19 -12.96
CA ALA A 123 -0.08 -15.24 -11.88
C ALA A 123 -1.07 -15.77 -10.82
N HIS A 124 -2.13 -16.46 -11.28
CA HIS A 124 -3.10 -17.12 -10.40
C HIS A 124 -2.45 -18.26 -9.61
N ARG A 125 -1.67 -19.10 -10.29
CA ARG A 125 -0.90 -20.20 -9.68
C ARG A 125 0.05 -19.67 -8.60
N LEU A 126 0.88 -18.68 -8.92
CA LEU A 126 1.79 -18.05 -7.98
C LEU A 126 1.05 -17.43 -6.79
N SER A 127 -0.07 -16.74 -7.01
CA SER A 127 -0.83 -16.11 -5.92
C SER A 127 -1.39 -17.12 -4.90
N VAL A 128 -1.82 -18.30 -5.36
CA VAL A 128 -2.28 -19.37 -4.48
C VAL A 128 -1.11 -20.01 -3.75
N ALA A 129 0.00 -20.27 -4.46
CA ALA A 129 1.21 -20.81 -3.84
C ALA A 129 1.78 -19.87 -2.76
N LEU A 130 1.78 -18.55 -3.00
CA LEU A 130 2.20 -17.54 -2.02
C LEU A 130 1.36 -17.60 -0.73
N TYR A 131 0.04 -17.77 -0.84
CA TYR A 131 -0.85 -17.82 0.33
C TYR A 131 -0.60 -19.07 1.19
N HIS A 132 -0.33 -20.21 0.57
CA HIS A 132 -0.07 -21.47 1.29
C HIS A 132 1.41 -21.66 1.66
N ASP A 133 2.26 -20.65 1.46
CA ASP A 133 3.72 -20.73 1.65
C ASP A 133 4.34 -21.94 0.90
N GLY A 134 3.81 -22.23 -0.29
CA GLY A 134 4.13 -23.42 -1.06
C GLY A 134 5.43 -23.30 -1.86
N THR A 135 5.98 -24.46 -2.22
CA THR A 135 7.00 -24.56 -3.28
C THR A 135 6.35 -24.74 -4.63
N VAL A 136 6.99 -24.22 -5.67
CA VAL A 136 6.51 -24.25 -7.06
C VAL A 136 7.61 -24.77 -7.97
N GLU A 137 7.23 -25.49 -9.02
CA GLU A 137 8.14 -25.77 -10.12
C GLU A 137 8.20 -24.54 -11.02
N ALA A 138 9.40 -24.03 -11.25
CA ALA A 138 9.66 -22.83 -12.01
C ALA A 138 10.70 -23.10 -13.10
N VAL A 139 10.62 -22.34 -14.19
CA VAL A 139 11.62 -22.38 -15.26
C VAL A 139 12.00 -20.96 -15.64
N GLN A 140 13.31 -20.71 -15.67
CA GLN A 140 13.86 -19.45 -16.13
C GLN A 140 13.91 -19.48 -17.66
N LEU A 141 13.23 -18.52 -18.28
CA LEU A 141 13.28 -18.29 -19.73
C LEU A 141 14.19 -17.11 -20.07
N LYS A 142 14.53 -16.99 -21.36
CA LYS A 142 15.12 -15.77 -21.93
C LYS A 142 14.06 -14.98 -22.70
N GLY A 143 14.02 -13.67 -22.52
CA GLY A 143 13.11 -12.82 -23.27
C GLY A 143 12.74 -11.52 -22.55
N GLN A 144 11.62 -10.92 -22.95
CA GLN A 144 11.13 -9.69 -22.32
C GLN A 144 10.37 -9.99 -21.03
N LYS A 145 10.75 -9.30 -19.96
CA LYS A 145 10.03 -9.34 -18.69
C LYS A 145 8.61 -8.80 -18.84
N GLN A 146 7.63 -9.48 -18.23
CA GLN A 146 6.29 -8.90 -18.08
C GLN A 146 6.31 -7.88 -16.93
N VAL A 147 5.91 -6.63 -17.20
CA VAL A 147 5.98 -5.53 -16.23
C VAL A 147 4.59 -5.01 -15.87
N HIS A 148 4.16 -5.35 -14.67
CA HIS A 148 3.02 -4.85 -13.91
C HIS A 148 3.50 -4.24 -12.58
N SER A 149 4.52 -3.37 -12.66
CA SER A 149 4.99 -2.57 -11.52
C SER A 149 3.96 -1.53 -11.08
N ALA A 150 4.16 -0.92 -9.91
CA ALA A 150 3.25 0.12 -9.41
C ALA A 150 2.99 1.22 -10.45
N ASP A 151 4.04 1.74 -11.09
CA ASP A 151 3.92 2.74 -12.14
C ASP A 151 3.19 2.22 -13.39
N ALA A 152 3.41 0.96 -13.76
CA ALA A 152 2.72 0.34 -14.89
C ALA A 152 1.22 0.20 -14.62
N LEU A 153 0.85 -0.26 -13.43
CA LEU A 153 -0.54 -0.39 -12.98
C LEU A 153 -1.25 0.96 -12.93
N LEU A 154 -0.58 2.00 -12.41
CA LEU A 154 -1.11 3.36 -12.44
C LEU A 154 -1.34 3.87 -13.88
N ARG A 155 -0.40 3.61 -14.81
CA ARG A 155 -0.51 4.04 -16.20
C ARG A 155 -1.68 3.41 -16.94
N ILE A 156 -2.03 2.15 -16.64
CA ILE A 156 -3.17 1.47 -17.26
C ILE A 156 -4.51 1.80 -16.59
N GLY A 157 -4.53 2.57 -15.50
CA GLY A 157 -5.75 3.06 -14.86
C GLY A 157 -6.15 2.34 -13.57
N ILE A 158 -5.29 1.51 -12.98
CA ILE A 158 -5.54 0.97 -11.64
C ILE A 158 -5.55 2.12 -10.65
N SER A 159 -6.55 2.13 -9.75
CA SER A 159 -6.69 3.22 -8.80
C SER A 159 -5.46 3.32 -7.87
N PRO A 160 -4.98 4.53 -7.54
CA PRO A 160 -3.83 4.69 -6.65
C PRO A 160 -4.01 3.99 -5.31
N ASN A 161 -5.22 4.03 -4.75
CA ASN A 161 -5.52 3.33 -3.50
C ASN A 161 -5.29 1.82 -3.64
N ILE A 162 -5.73 1.20 -4.73
CA ILE A 162 -5.47 -0.24 -4.95
C ILE A 162 -3.98 -0.50 -5.12
N VAL A 163 -3.27 0.27 -5.94
CA VAL A 163 -1.81 0.10 -6.11
C VAL A 163 -1.09 0.19 -4.78
N GLU A 164 -1.45 1.15 -3.93
CA GLU A 164 -0.88 1.31 -2.59
C GLU A 164 -1.17 0.11 -1.68
N GLN A 165 -2.33 -0.54 -1.81
CA GLN A 165 -2.63 -1.78 -1.10
C GLN A 165 -1.84 -2.97 -1.64
N LEU A 166 -1.62 -3.05 -2.95
CA LEU A 166 -0.74 -4.07 -3.53
C LEU A 166 0.70 -3.90 -3.04
N VAL A 167 1.20 -2.66 -2.97
CA VAL A 167 2.52 -2.35 -2.42
C VAL A 167 2.59 -2.68 -0.93
N ASN A 168 1.56 -2.36 -0.14
CA ASN A 168 1.56 -2.70 1.28
C ASN A 168 1.52 -4.22 1.51
N GLU A 169 0.76 -4.97 0.71
CA GLU A 169 0.77 -6.44 0.78
C GLU A 169 2.11 -7.03 0.28
N PHE A 170 2.74 -6.41 -0.73
CA PHE A 170 4.09 -6.81 -1.17
C PHE A 170 5.09 -6.72 -0.01
N ILE A 171 5.11 -5.57 0.65
CA ILE A 171 5.96 -5.33 1.82
C ILE A 171 5.61 -6.34 2.91
N SER A 172 4.34 -6.67 3.13
CA SER A 172 3.96 -7.69 4.14
C SER A 172 4.57 -9.06 3.87
N LEU A 173 4.81 -9.41 2.61
CA LEU A 173 5.27 -10.74 2.18
C LEU A 173 6.79 -10.82 1.98
N ASP A 174 7.45 -9.70 1.76
CA ASP A 174 8.88 -9.61 1.48
C ASP A 174 9.60 -8.83 2.58
N GLU A 175 10.26 -9.59 3.47
CA GLU A 175 10.96 -9.03 4.63
C GLU A 175 12.22 -8.24 4.25
N GLU A 176 12.71 -8.36 3.00
CA GLU A 176 13.89 -7.66 2.48
C GLU A 176 13.56 -6.29 1.89
N THR A 177 12.42 -5.72 2.31
CA THR A 177 11.94 -4.42 1.88
C THR A 177 12.25 -3.33 2.91
N PHE A 178 12.54 -2.14 2.40
CA PHE A 178 12.92 -0.97 3.18
C PHE A 178 12.22 0.29 2.66
N THR A 179 12.19 1.32 3.49
CA THR A 179 11.70 2.66 3.11
C THR A 179 12.80 3.70 3.31
N ALA A 180 13.04 4.50 2.29
CA ALA A 180 13.75 5.77 2.42
C ALA A 180 12.74 6.93 2.44
N ILE A 181 12.87 7.82 3.41
CA ILE A 181 12.15 9.08 3.51
C ILE A 181 13.09 10.20 3.09
N LEU A 182 12.77 10.82 1.94
CA LEU A 182 13.42 12.06 1.51
C LEU A 182 12.65 13.24 2.11
N PHE A 183 13.37 14.03 2.91
CA PHE A 183 12.83 15.25 3.50
C PHE A 183 12.87 16.41 2.49
N PRO A 184 12.06 17.47 2.68
CA PRO A 184 11.98 18.57 1.73
C PRO A 184 13.34 19.15 1.33
N SER A 185 13.68 19.02 0.05
CA SER A 185 14.86 19.63 -0.57
C SER A 185 14.51 20.14 -1.98
N GLN A 186 15.51 20.66 -2.72
CA GLN A 186 15.35 21.02 -4.12
C GLN A 186 14.93 19.80 -4.97
N LEU A 187 13.99 20.00 -5.90
CA LEU A 187 13.36 18.89 -6.64
C LEU A 187 14.38 18.05 -7.44
N ASN A 188 15.34 18.69 -8.10
CA ASN A 188 16.42 18.02 -8.82
C ASN A 188 17.25 17.10 -7.92
N LEU A 189 17.45 17.47 -6.65
CA LEU A 189 18.17 16.62 -5.68
C LEU A 189 17.31 15.43 -5.26
N GLN A 190 15.99 15.61 -5.10
CA GLN A 190 15.09 14.49 -4.80
C GLN A 190 15.05 13.49 -5.95
N ASP A 191 14.87 13.96 -7.18
CA ASP A 191 14.83 13.11 -8.37
C ASP A 191 16.16 12.36 -8.55
N ALA A 192 17.29 13.06 -8.36
CA ALA A 192 18.62 12.44 -8.40
C ALA A 192 18.81 11.40 -7.27
N ALA A 193 18.30 11.65 -6.07
CA ALA A 193 18.37 10.69 -4.96
C ALA A 193 17.49 9.45 -5.23
N VAL A 194 16.28 9.60 -5.78
CA VAL A 194 15.45 8.47 -6.20
C VAL A 194 16.15 7.66 -7.29
N HIS A 195 16.74 8.32 -8.29
CA HIS A 195 17.53 7.63 -9.31
C HIS A 195 18.71 6.86 -8.70
N ARG A 196 19.46 7.50 -7.79
CA ARG A 196 20.59 6.90 -7.09
C ARG A 196 20.18 5.68 -6.27
N ILE A 197 19.02 5.71 -5.61
CA ILE A 197 18.45 4.53 -4.92
C ILE A 197 18.20 3.40 -5.94
N GLY A 198 17.62 3.73 -7.11
CA GLY A 198 17.32 2.77 -8.17
C GLY A 198 18.53 2.04 -8.77
N GLU A 199 19.75 2.59 -8.63
CA GLU A 199 20.99 1.94 -9.08
C GLU A 199 21.40 0.78 -8.15
N PHE A 200 21.05 0.84 -6.87
CA PHE A 200 21.46 -0.13 -5.84
C PHE A 200 20.28 -0.93 -5.26
N ALA A 201 19.07 -0.62 -5.66
CA ALA A 201 17.86 -1.26 -5.20
C ALA A 201 16.78 -1.28 -6.27
N LYS A 202 15.90 -2.27 -6.21
CA LYS A 202 14.66 -2.28 -6.98
C LYS A 202 13.63 -1.40 -6.28
N ILE A 203 13.29 -0.26 -6.89
CA ILE A 203 12.21 0.59 -6.41
C ILE A 203 10.87 -0.12 -6.63
N ILE A 204 10.09 -0.24 -5.56
CA ILE A 204 8.75 -0.83 -5.57
C ILE A 204 7.72 0.26 -5.85
N TYR A 205 7.81 1.38 -5.13
CA TYR A 205 6.90 2.50 -5.25
C TYR A 205 7.46 3.78 -4.62
N THR A 206 7.11 4.93 -5.20
CA THR A 206 7.49 6.25 -4.68
C THR A 206 6.23 7.08 -4.46
N LYS A 207 6.09 7.67 -3.26
CA LYS A 207 4.91 8.46 -2.89
C LYS A 207 5.29 9.80 -2.24
N ASP A 208 4.70 10.86 -2.76
CA ASP A 208 4.74 12.17 -2.10
C ASP A 208 3.65 12.24 -1.03
N VAL A 209 4.02 12.62 0.19
CA VAL A 209 3.09 12.74 1.32
C VAL A 209 3.05 14.17 1.82
N ALA A 210 1.88 14.78 1.75
CA ALA A 210 1.63 16.10 2.33
C ALA A 210 1.48 16.02 3.85
N LEU A 211 2.20 16.91 4.53
CA LEU A 211 2.22 16.99 5.99
C LEU A 211 1.89 18.41 6.45
N SER A 212 0.93 18.50 7.36
CA SER A 212 0.71 19.64 8.24
C SER A 212 1.89 19.80 9.22
N ASP A 213 1.92 20.88 9.99
CA ASP A 213 2.96 21.09 11.01
C ASP A 213 2.94 19.96 12.06
N GLN A 214 1.75 19.52 12.46
CA GLN A 214 1.58 18.38 13.37
C GLN A 214 1.98 17.06 12.68
N GLY A 215 1.67 16.92 11.39
CA GLY A 215 2.10 15.79 10.56
C GLY A 215 3.61 15.59 10.53
N ARG A 216 4.38 16.67 10.45
CA ARG A 216 5.84 16.60 10.47
C ARG A 216 6.37 16.07 11.79
N LYS A 217 5.83 16.54 12.93
CA LYS A 217 6.16 16.02 14.26
C LYS A 217 5.86 14.53 14.36
N ASN A 218 4.66 14.13 13.93
CA ASN A 218 4.19 12.75 14.02
C ASN A 218 4.95 11.81 13.06
N VAL A 219 5.42 12.29 11.91
CA VAL A 219 6.33 11.50 11.05
C VAL A 219 7.69 11.31 11.72
N ILE A 220 8.27 12.34 12.33
CA ILE A 220 9.53 12.16 13.07
C ILE A 220 9.34 11.15 14.20
N GLU A 221 8.26 11.21 14.96
CA GLU A 221 7.94 10.24 16.01
C GLU A 221 7.64 8.83 15.46
N LEU A 222 7.07 8.71 14.25
CA LEU A 222 6.90 7.43 13.57
C LEU A 222 8.25 6.78 13.22
N LEU A 223 9.21 7.58 12.76
CA LEU A 223 10.53 7.11 12.32
C LEU A 223 11.51 6.84 13.46
N TYR A 224 11.42 7.60 14.55
CA TYR A 224 12.42 7.57 15.63
C TYR A 224 11.82 7.25 17.00
N GLY A 225 10.50 7.34 17.18
CA GLY A 225 9.89 7.30 18.52
C GLY A 225 9.96 5.96 19.25
N HIS A 226 10.41 4.89 18.57
CA HIS A 226 10.68 3.58 19.17
C HIS A 226 12.15 3.37 19.53
N GLU A 227 13.04 4.28 19.14
CA GLU A 227 14.48 4.15 19.36
C GLU A 227 14.83 4.36 20.85
N PRO A 228 15.74 3.54 21.43
CA PRO A 228 16.11 3.68 22.84
C PRO A 228 16.71 5.05 23.22
N TRP A 229 17.36 5.71 22.26
CA TRP A 229 17.96 7.03 22.44
C TRP A 229 16.98 8.19 22.22
N TRP A 230 15.78 7.92 21.70
CA TRP A 230 14.79 8.94 21.43
C TRP A 230 14.27 9.58 22.71
N LYS A 231 14.14 10.91 22.67
CA LYS A 231 13.63 11.74 23.75
C LYS A 231 12.67 12.76 23.17
N THR A 232 11.53 12.98 23.81
CA THR A 232 10.46 13.87 23.29
C THR A 232 10.97 15.30 23.09
N GLU A 233 11.95 15.72 23.88
CA GLU A 233 12.61 17.02 23.82
C GLU A 233 13.37 17.24 22.51
N LEU A 234 13.81 16.17 21.82
CA LEU A 234 14.53 16.25 20.54
C LEU A 234 13.59 16.51 19.35
N LEU A 235 12.27 16.43 19.55
CA LEU A 235 11.29 16.45 18.48
C LEU A 235 11.35 17.73 17.65
N GLU A 236 11.37 18.90 18.31
CA GLU A 236 11.39 20.19 17.61
C GLU A 236 12.70 20.36 16.83
N ASP A 237 13.84 19.98 17.40
CA ASP A 237 15.14 20.07 16.72
C ASP A 237 15.17 19.17 15.46
N PHE A 238 14.67 17.94 15.58
CA PHE A 238 14.60 17.02 14.45
C PHE A 238 13.68 17.52 13.34
N VAL A 239 12.53 18.11 13.70
CA VAL A 239 11.61 18.72 12.75
C VAL A 239 12.25 19.92 12.06
N ASN A 240 12.88 20.82 12.81
CA ASN A 240 13.50 22.03 12.27
C ASN A 240 14.63 21.72 11.28
N LEU A 241 15.47 20.72 11.60
CA LEU A 241 16.55 20.28 10.71
C LEU A 241 16.03 19.67 9.40
N ARG A 242 14.94 18.92 9.44
CA ARG A 242 14.42 18.16 8.28
C ARG A 242 13.38 18.94 7.48
N PHE A 243 12.71 19.89 8.11
CA PHE A 243 11.65 20.70 7.52
C PHE A 243 11.93 22.20 7.68
N PRO A 244 13.09 22.72 7.26
CA PRO A 244 13.47 24.11 7.49
C PRO A 244 12.50 25.12 6.85
N GLN A 245 11.79 24.71 5.80
CA GLN A 245 10.75 25.49 5.11
C GLN A 245 9.38 24.79 5.14
N GLY A 246 9.19 23.84 6.06
CA GLY A 246 8.06 22.93 6.03
C GLY A 246 8.04 22.05 4.78
N GLY A 247 6.83 21.62 4.38
CA GLY A 247 6.62 20.87 3.14
C GLY A 247 6.25 19.39 3.31
N SER A 248 6.33 18.69 2.18
CA SER A 248 6.01 17.27 2.02
C SER A 248 7.27 16.41 2.03
N ILE A 249 7.13 15.15 2.42
CA ILE A 249 8.17 14.13 2.25
C ILE A 249 7.92 13.33 0.97
N THR A 250 8.97 12.64 0.50
CA THR A 250 8.88 11.61 -0.52
C THR A 250 9.29 10.28 0.10
N ALA A 251 8.37 9.32 0.17
CA ALA A 251 8.65 7.96 0.61
C ALA A 251 9.02 7.10 -0.59
N VAL A 252 10.15 6.42 -0.53
CA VAL A 252 10.66 5.50 -1.54
C VAL A 252 10.71 4.11 -0.92
N PHE A 253 9.81 3.23 -1.33
CA PHE A 253 9.78 1.83 -0.92
C PHE A 253 10.64 1.03 -1.90
N PHE A 254 11.60 0.25 -1.39
CA PHE A 254 12.55 -0.46 -2.22
C PHE A 254 12.93 -1.81 -1.64
N LYS A 255 13.38 -2.72 -2.52
CA LYS A 255 14.07 -3.96 -2.17
C LYS A 255 15.55 -3.81 -2.52
N ALA A 256 16.44 -3.99 -1.57
CA ALA A 256 17.87 -3.86 -1.80
C ALA A 256 18.35 -4.94 -2.78
N ASN A 257 19.27 -4.61 -3.69
CA ASN A 257 19.87 -5.61 -4.58
C ASN A 257 20.74 -6.59 -3.76
N ALA A 258 21.04 -7.75 -4.34
CA ALA A 258 21.93 -8.73 -3.70
C ALA A 258 23.26 -8.08 -3.27
N GLY A 259 23.65 -8.27 -2.00
CA GLY A 259 24.84 -7.66 -1.40
C GLY A 259 24.68 -6.21 -0.94
N GLN A 260 23.52 -5.59 -1.14
CA GLN A 260 23.20 -4.25 -0.63
C GLN A 260 22.34 -4.34 0.63
N THR A 261 22.34 -3.27 1.42
CA THR A 261 21.50 -3.11 2.61
C THR A 261 20.78 -1.76 2.55
N SER A 262 19.74 -1.56 3.38
CA SER A 262 19.15 -0.22 3.55
C SER A 262 20.20 0.84 3.86
N ARG A 263 21.22 0.49 4.66
CA ARG A 263 22.31 1.37 5.03
C ARG A 263 23.18 1.77 3.84
N THR A 264 23.62 0.81 3.02
CA THR A 264 24.47 1.12 1.85
C THR A 264 23.72 1.95 0.82
N VAL A 265 22.44 1.62 0.56
CA VAL A 265 21.56 2.40 -0.32
C VAL A 265 21.39 3.84 0.21
N LYS A 266 21.15 4.00 1.52
CA LYS A 266 21.06 5.30 2.21
C LYS A 266 22.36 6.10 2.08
N GLU A 267 23.51 5.46 2.24
CA GLU A 267 24.82 6.11 2.13
C GLU A 267 25.07 6.62 0.70
N HIS A 268 24.77 5.83 -0.33
CA HIS A 268 24.85 6.29 -1.73
C HIS A 268 23.90 7.44 -2.05
N ALA A 269 22.68 7.42 -1.52
CA ALA A 269 21.72 8.51 -1.72
C ALA A 269 22.11 9.79 -0.97
N ARG A 270 22.82 9.69 0.17
CA ARG A 270 23.31 10.85 0.95
C ARG A 270 24.33 11.68 0.18
N GLU A 271 25.12 11.08 -0.71
CA GLU A 271 26.09 11.77 -1.56
C GLU A 271 25.45 12.87 -2.43
N ILE A 272 24.15 12.73 -2.72
CA ILE A 272 23.38 13.69 -3.53
C ILE A 272 23.02 14.96 -2.73
N PHE A 273 22.89 14.86 -1.40
CA PHE A 273 22.40 15.95 -0.57
C PHE A 273 23.54 16.75 0.08
N PRO A 274 23.35 18.05 0.32
CA PRO A 274 24.36 18.87 0.99
C PRO A 274 24.51 18.52 2.49
N ALA A 275 23.56 17.80 3.06
CA ALA A 275 23.60 17.37 4.46
C ALA A 275 22.89 16.03 4.66
N ILE A 276 23.35 15.27 5.66
CA ILE A 276 22.89 13.90 5.90
C ILE A 276 21.43 13.78 6.37
N HIS A 277 20.84 14.86 6.89
CA HIS A 277 19.49 14.87 7.46
C HIS A 277 18.38 14.94 6.40
N PHE A 278 18.70 15.15 5.12
CA PHE A 278 17.71 15.17 4.04
C PHE A 278 17.17 13.78 3.66
N ILE A 279 17.76 12.72 4.21
CA ILE A 279 17.29 11.35 4.01
C ILE A 279 17.34 10.56 5.32
N HIS A 280 16.27 9.82 5.59
CA HIS A 280 16.24 8.73 6.55
C HIS A 280 15.92 7.44 5.80
N ALA A 281 16.55 6.33 6.19
CA ALA A 281 16.10 5.00 5.78
C ALA A 281 16.12 4.12 7.01
N ASN A 282 15.05 3.36 7.16
CA ASN A 282 14.84 2.46 8.29
C ASN A 282 15.72 1.21 8.16
N ASP A 283 16.04 0.58 9.28
CA ASP A 283 17.00 -0.53 9.31
C ASP A 283 16.30 -1.90 9.42
N THR A 284 15.05 -1.95 9.91
CA THR A 284 14.31 -3.21 10.11
C THR A 284 13.02 -3.31 9.30
N HIS A 285 12.63 -4.53 8.93
CA HIS A 285 11.37 -4.77 8.23
C HIS A 285 10.14 -4.24 9.01
N GLN A 286 10.14 -4.38 10.34
CA GLN A 286 9.03 -3.92 11.18
C GLN A 286 8.80 -2.41 11.07
N GLU A 287 9.85 -1.61 10.95
CA GLU A 287 9.74 -0.16 10.72
C GLU A 287 9.17 0.12 9.32
N THR A 288 9.61 -0.64 8.30
CA THR A 288 9.04 -0.55 6.94
C THR A 288 7.55 -0.83 6.96
N ARG A 289 7.09 -1.84 7.71
CA ARG A 289 5.66 -2.12 7.92
C ARG A 289 4.95 -0.93 8.55
N TRP A 290 5.48 -0.36 9.65
CA TRP A 290 4.85 0.80 10.30
C TRP A 290 4.76 2.03 9.40
N ILE A 291 5.81 2.29 8.60
CA ILE A 291 5.83 3.39 7.64
C ILE A 291 4.83 3.14 6.51
N ALA A 292 4.84 1.94 5.92
CA ALA A 292 3.93 1.56 4.84
C ALA A 292 2.46 1.66 5.27
N ASP A 293 2.12 1.09 6.43
CA ASP A 293 0.76 1.09 6.97
C ASP A 293 0.20 2.51 7.18
N CYS A 294 1.05 3.46 7.53
CA CYS A 294 0.65 4.86 7.69
C CYS A 294 0.63 5.61 6.34
N LEU A 295 1.67 5.47 5.53
CA LEU A 295 1.89 6.32 4.35
C LEU A 295 1.21 5.79 3.09
N LEU A 296 0.90 4.49 2.99
CA LEU A 296 0.16 3.87 1.88
C LEU A 296 -1.35 3.77 2.16
N ASN A 297 -1.82 4.45 3.23
CA ASN A 297 -3.23 4.55 3.56
C ASN A 297 -3.60 6.04 3.79
N PRO A 298 -4.59 6.59 3.08
CA PRO A 298 -5.01 7.98 3.27
C PRO A 298 -5.51 8.26 4.70
N ASN A 299 -6.15 7.29 5.36
CA ASN A 299 -6.58 7.39 6.75
C ASN A 299 -5.38 7.40 7.72
N GLY A 300 -4.30 6.69 7.39
CA GLY A 300 -3.03 6.74 8.13
C GLY A 300 -2.35 8.10 8.00
N ILE A 301 -2.30 8.67 6.79
CA ILE A 301 -1.81 10.04 6.56
C ILE A 301 -2.67 11.06 7.30
N GLN A 302 -4.00 10.89 7.30
CA GLN A 302 -4.89 11.73 8.09
C GLN A 302 -4.54 11.63 9.57
N TYR A 303 -4.44 10.43 10.12
CA TYR A 303 -4.06 10.22 11.51
C TYR A 303 -2.73 10.90 11.86
N LEU A 304 -1.69 10.73 11.04
CA LEU A 304 -0.41 11.41 11.24
C LEU A 304 -0.56 12.93 11.23
N ASN A 305 -1.43 13.49 10.38
CA ASN A 305 -1.63 14.94 10.35
C ASN A 305 -2.41 15.48 11.56
N LEU A 306 -3.21 14.65 12.22
CA LEU A 306 -4.19 15.12 13.20
C LEU A 306 -3.88 14.72 14.64
N ARG A 307 -3.22 13.59 14.86
CA ARG A 307 -2.96 13.08 16.21
C ARG A 307 -2.15 14.09 17.02
N PRO A 308 -2.45 14.31 18.30
CA PRO A 308 -1.65 15.16 19.16
C PRO A 308 -0.29 14.50 19.45
N THR A 309 0.71 15.31 19.77
CA THR A 309 2.02 14.83 20.25
C THR A 309 1.88 14.08 21.57
N VAL A 310 1.01 14.55 22.46
CA VAL A 310 0.70 13.89 23.74
C VAL A 310 -0.70 13.30 23.66
N GLN A 311 -0.78 11.98 23.75
CA GLN A 311 -2.05 11.26 23.72
C GLN A 311 -2.77 11.33 25.08
N PRO A 312 -4.11 11.33 25.09
CA PRO A 312 -4.89 11.33 26.32
C PRO A 312 -4.46 10.18 27.26
N PRO A 313 -4.33 10.43 28.57
CA PRO A 313 -3.73 9.48 29.51
C PRO A 313 -4.53 8.19 29.63
N ARG A 314 -5.87 8.27 29.66
CA ARG A 314 -6.72 7.09 29.81
C ARG A 314 -6.68 6.23 28.55
N PHE A 315 -6.73 6.84 27.38
CA PHE A 315 -6.51 6.14 26.12
C PHE A 315 -5.16 5.39 26.06
N ARG A 316 -4.06 6.02 26.50
CA ARG A 316 -2.75 5.34 26.53
C ARG A 316 -2.77 4.08 27.39
N GLU A 317 -3.31 4.20 28.60
CA GLU A 317 -3.46 3.07 29.53
C GLU A 317 -4.28 1.92 28.92
N LEU A 318 -5.40 2.24 28.27
CA LEU A 318 -6.27 1.26 27.62
C LEU A 318 -5.65 0.65 26.37
N LEU A 319 -4.91 1.43 25.58
CA LEU A 319 -4.22 0.93 24.39
C LEU A 319 -3.10 -0.04 24.75
N ASP A 320 -2.37 0.22 25.84
CA ASP A 320 -1.31 -0.69 26.32
C ASP A 320 -1.92 -1.99 26.85
N ASP A 321 -3.03 -1.92 27.60
CA ASP A 321 -3.82 -3.09 28.02
C ASP A 321 -4.31 -3.88 26.79
N PHE A 322 -4.91 -3.21 25.80
CA PHE A 322 -5.39 -3.83 24.57
C PHE A 322 -4.26 -4.54 23.82
N ARG A 323 -3.11 -3.88 23.63
CA ARG A 323 -1.92 -4.47 22.99
C ARG A 323 -1.43 -5.73 23.69
N SER A 324 -1.48 -5.76 25.03
CA SER A 324 -1.12 -6.96 25.80
C SER A 324 -2.09 -8.13 25.55
N ARG A 325 -3.33 -7.85 25.15
CA ARG A 325 -4.37 -8.87 24.86
C ARG A 325 -4.32 -9.39 23.42
N ILE A 326 -3.84 -8.59 22.46
CA ILE A 326 -3.71 -8.96 21.03
C ILE A 326 -2.30 -9.48 20.71
N THR A 327 -2.01 -10.69 21.15
CA THR A 327 -0.74 -11.40 20.90
C THR A 327 -0.69 -11.99 19.48
N SER A 328 0.50 -12.41 19.02
CA SER A 328 0.72 -12.88 17.64
C SER A 328 -0.09 -14.12 17.26
N ASP A 329 -0.34 -15.01 18.22
CA ASP A 329 -1.25 -16.16 18.12
C ASP A 329 -2.70 -15.76 17.82
N LYS A 330 -3.09 -14.51 18.10
CA LYS A 330 -4.43 -13.99 17.87
C LYS A 330 -4.61 -13.25 16.55
N SER A 331 -3.58 -13.18 15.70
CA SER A 331 -3.60 -12.39 14.45
C SER A 331 -4.02 -10.93 14.71
N PRO A 332 -3.12 -10.07 15.24
CA PRO A 332 -3.43 -8.70 15.66
C PRO A 332 -4.16 -7.86 14.60
N GLY A 333 -3.92 -8.16 13.31
CA GLY A 333 -4.60 -7.51 12.18
C GLY A 333 -6.11 -7.77 12.10
N ASN A 334 -6.69 -8.69 12.87
CA ASN A 334 -8.12 -9.00 12.84
C ASN A 334 -8.93 -8.09 13.76
N TYR A 335 -8.31 -7.43 14.74
CA TYR A 335 -9.02 -6.55 15.68
C TYR A 335 -8.90 -5.11 15.24
N CYS A 336 -10.02 -4.36 15.28
CA CYS A 336 -10.05 -2.95 14.93
C CYS A 336 -10.69 -2.16 16.07
N ILE A 337 -9.94 -1.21 16.65
CA ILE A 337 -10.43 -0.29 17.67
C ILE A 337 -11.43 0.67 17.05
N ASP A 338 -12.54 0.95 17.73
CA ASP A 338 -13.61 1.79 17.20
C ASP A 338 -13.98 3.02 18.08
N SER A 339 -15.01 3.75 17.62
CA SER A 339 -15.79 4.72 18.41
C SER A 339 -14.96 5.70 19.27
N SER A 340 -15.11 5.66 20.60
CA SER A 340 -14.55 6.65 21.53
C SER A 340 -13.02 6.60 21.58
N ALA A 341 -12.42 5.41 21.52
CA ALA A 341 -10.98 5.26 21.58
C ALA A 341 -10.31 5.79 20.30
N VAL A 342 -10.97 5.70 19.14
CA VAL A 342 -10.50 6.37 17.92
C VAL A 342 -10.50 7.89 18.12
N MET A 343 -11.58 8.47 18.65
CA MET A 343 -11.61 9.92 18.93
C MET A 343 -10.50 10.35 19.89
N ALA A 344 -10.17 9.51 20.88
CA ALA A 344 -9.06 9.74 21.80
C ALA A 344 -7.69 9.65 21.13
N ALA A 345 -7.49 8.70 20.20
CA ALA A 345 -6.27 8.61 19.39
C ALA A 345 -6.02 9.89 18.57
N PHE A 346 -7.09 10.54 18.10
CA PHE A 346 -7.04 11.84 17.42
C PHE A 346 -6.96 13.04 18.37
N GLY A 347 -6.93 12.83 19.69
CA GLY A 347 -6.88 13.91 20.69
C GLY A 347 -8.14 14.77 20.78
N ILE A 348 -9.28 14.28 20.28
CA ILE A 348 -10.54 15.03 20.23
C ILE A 348 -11.16 15.12 21.63
N ARG A 349 -11.20 13.99 22.33
CA ARG A 349 -11.56 13.84 23.75
C ARG A 349 -11.02 12.51 24.26
N ASP A 350 -10.80 12.37 25.56
CA ASP A 350 -10.40 11.07 26.12
C ASP A 350 -11.56 10.04 26.05
N CYS A 351 -11.22 8.76 26.21
CA CYS A 351 -12.17 7.65 26.28
C CYS A 351 -12.26 7.08 27.70
N ARG A 352 -13.38 6.41 28.03
CA ARG A 352 -13.57 5.76 29.34
C ARG A 352 -13.13 4.29 29.28
N ASP A 353 -13.45 3.69 28.15
CA ASP A 353 -13.30 2.33 27.68
C ASP A 353 -12.67 2.31 26.28
N LEU A 354 -12.26 1.14 25.84
CA LEU A 354 -11.75 0.86 24.51
C LEU A 354 -12.55 -0.29 23.90
N ASP A 355 -13.33 0.07 22.90
CA ASP A 355 -14.18 -0.86 22.16
C ASP A 355 -13.46 -1.32 20.90
N TYR A 356 -13.70 -2.58 20.51
CA TYR A 356 -13.14 -3.16 19.30
C TYR A 356 -14.16 -4.02 18.55
N ILE A 357 -13.98 -4.09 17.23
CA ILE A 357 -14.68 -5.02 16.35
C ILE A 357 -13.70 -6.05 15.77
N THR A 358 -14.21 -7.22 15.42
CA THR A 358 -13.41 -8.29 14.81
C THR A 358 -14.30 -9.21 13.95
N PRO A 359 -13.81 -9.77 12.83
CA PRO A 359 -14.54 -10.77 12.07
C PRO A 359 -14.89 -11.98 12.94
N GLU A 360 -16.12 -12.49 12.86
CA GLU A 360 -16.53 -13.63 13.69
C GLU A 360 -15.95 -14.96 13.16
N VAL A 361 -15.67 -15.02 11.87
CA VAL A 361 -15.08 -16.20 11.25
C VAL A 361 -13.60 -16.30 11.60
N ARG A 362 -13.22 -17.41 12.26
CA ARG A 362 -11.82 -17.76 12.57
C ARG A 362 -11.06 -16.70 13.38
N THR A 363 -11.76 -15.85 14.12
CA THR A 363 -11.15 -14.95 15.10
C THR A 363 -11.77 -15.14 16.46
N THR A 364 -10.95 -15.07 17.50
CA THR A 364 -11.38 -15.26 18.88
C THR A 364 -11.67 -13.92 19.51
N LYS A 365 -12.80 -13.81 20.20
CA LYS A 365 -13.10 -12.65 21.05
C LYS A 365 -12.05 -12.53 22.16
N LEU A 366 -11.61 -11.32 22.48
CA LEU A 366 -10.73 -11.09 23.62
C LEU A 366 -11.51 -11.31 24.94
N ALA A 367 -10.78 -11.46 26.05
CA ALA A 367 -11.42 -11.42 27.36
C ALA A 367 -12.00 -10.01 27.55
N ASP A 368 -13.32 -9.93 27.57
CA ASP A 368 -14.07 -8.69 27.71
C ASP A 368 -14.22 -8.30 29.19
N ASP A 369 -14.12 -7.01 29.46
CA ASP A 369 -14.43 -6.41 30.75
C ASP A 369 -14.95 -4.98 30.57
N SER A 370 -15.13 -4.24 31.66
CA SER A 370 -15.63 -2.86 31.62
C SER A 370 -14.65 -1.84 31.02
N ARG A 371 -13.41 -2.23 30.71
CA ARG A 371 -12.36 -1.39 30.14
C ARG A 371 -12.15 -1.69 28.67
N ILE A 372 -12.18 -2.96 28.28
CA ILE A 372 -11.99 -3.42 26.90
C ILE A 372 -13.16 -4.32 26.51
N SER A 373 -13.92 -3.92 25.50
CA SER A 373 -15.17 -4.58 25.14
C SER A 373 -15.31 -4.88 23.64
N TRP A 374 -15.87 -6.03 23.31
CA TRP A 374 -16.21 -6.41 21.94
C TRP A 374 -17.54 -5.79 21.53
N HIS A 375 -17.55 -5.15 20.36
CA HIS A 375 -18.61 -4.21 20.00
C HIS A 375 -19.33 -4.56 18.69
N ASN A 376 -19.15 -5.77 18.13
CA ASN A 376 -19.79 -6.16 16.86
C ASN A 376 -21.32 -6.02 16.87
N GLU A 377 -21.97 -6.30 18.01
CA GLU A 377 -23.45 -6.26 18.12
C GLU A 377 -24.02 -4.88 17.76
N GLU A 378 -23.25 -3.82 17.97
CA GLU A 378 -23.66 -2.45 17.67
C GLU A 378 -23.62 -2.13 16.17
N TYR A 379 -22.99 -2.99 15.38
CA TYR A 379 -22.89 -2.89 13.92
C TYR A 379 -23.93 -3.74 13.18
N LEU A 380 -24.78 -4.52 13.87
CA LEU A 380 -25.76 -5.41 13.23
C LEU A 380 -26.71 -4.69 12.26
N LYS A 381 -27.06 -3.43 12.54
CA LYS A 381 -27.91 -2.60 11.67
C LYS A 381 -27.14 -1.64 10.78
N PHE A 382 -25.81 -1.59 10.93
CA PHE A 382 -24.98 -0.67 10.19
C PHE A 382 -24.82 -1.13 8.72
N PRO A 383 -24.84 -0.23 7.73
CA PRO A 383 -24.83 -0.64 6.31
C PRO A 383 -23.55 -1.30 5.83
N ILE A 384 -22.46 -1.21 6.60
CA ILE A 384 -21.16 -1.80 6.25
C ILE A 384 -20.89 -2.93 7.23
N PRO A 385 -20.77 -4.19 6.76
CA PRO A 385 -20.47 -5.33 7.63
C PRO A 385 -19.12 -5.17 8.36
N VAL A 386 -19.01 -5.74 9.56
CA VAL A 386 -17.76 -5.74 10.36
C VAL A 386 -16.57 -6.27 9.57
N ASP A 387 -16.77 -7.36 8.82
CA ASP A 387 -15.73 -7.95 7.97
C ASP A 387 -15.17 -6.95 6.96
N GLU A 388 -16.01 -6.11 6.35
CA GLU A 388 -15.60 -5.07 5.41
C GLU A 388 -14.92 -3.89 6.13
N LEU A 389 -15.39 -3.51 7.33
CA LEU A 389 -14.75 -2.48 8.14
C LEU A 389 -13.30 -2.86 8.51
N VAL A 390 -13.08 -4.14 8.82
CA VAL A 390 -11.77 -4.67 9.20
C VAL A 390 -10.90 -4.97 7.97
N ALA A 391 -11.46 -5.46 6.86
CA ALA A 391 -10.68 -5.84 5.68
C ALA A 391 -10.35 -4.67 4.75
N ASN A 392 -11.29 -3.75 4.55
CA ASN A 392 -11.16 -2.68 3.57
C ASN A 392 -10.45 -1.46 4.19
N PRO A 393 -9.26 -1.08 3.69
CA PRO A 393 -8.46 0.02 4.23
C PRO A 393 -9.10 1.39 4.02
N ALA A 394 -10.17 1.51 3.23
CA ALA A 394 -11.00 2.71 3.20
C ALA A 394 -11.66 3.00 4.55
N HIS A 395 -11.87 1.99 5.39
CA HIS A 395 -12.61 2.10 6.64
C HIS A 395 -11.74 2.10 7.90
N HIS A 396 -10.44 1.88 7.78
CA HIS A 396 -9.51 1.83 8.90
C HIS A 396 -8.13 2.36 8.52
N PHE A 397 -7.26 2.52 9.52
CA PHE A 397 -5.83 2.69 9.37
C PHE A 397 -5.10 1.83 10.39
N VAL A 398 -3.80 1.60 10.17
CA VAL A 398 -2.95 0.85 11.10
C VAL A 398 -1.84 1.76 11.58
N TYR A 399 -1.62 1.80 12.89
CA TYR A 399 -0.53 2.56 13.52
C TYR A 399 0.20 1.68 14.52
N LYS A 400 1.50 1.46 14.28
CA LYS A 400 2.38 0.59 15.09
C LYS A 400 1.72 -0.78 15.40
N GLY A 401 1.23 -1.44 14.35
CA GLY A 401 0.64 -2.78 14.42
C GLY A 401 -0.78 -2.86 14.96
N VAL A 402 -1.40 -1.74 15.35
CA VAL A 402 -2.78 -1.71 15.86
C VAL A 402 -3.69 -1.05 14.82
N LYS A 403 -4.82 -1.70 14.52
CA LYS A 403 -5.81 -1.19 13.57
C LYS A 403 -6.87 -0.35 14.30
N PHE A 404 -7.20 0.78 13.71
CA PHE A 404 -8.18 1.74 14.19
C PHE A 404 -9.17 2.05 13.07
N MET A 405 -10.44 2.13 13.40
CA MET A 405 -11.45 2.59 12.47
C MET A 405 -11.13 4.02 12.02
N ALA A 406 -11.31 4.31 10.74
CA ALA A 406 -11.07 5.63 10.20
C ALA A 406 -12.03 6.64 10.84
N LEU A 407 -11.57 7.87 11.08
CA LEU A 407 -12.37 8.88 11.76
C LEU A 407 -13.69 9.19 11.01
N ASP A 408 -13.65 9.16 9.68
CA ASP A 408 -14.83 9.34 8.84
C ASP A 408 -15.82 8.17 8.94
N THR A 409 -15.32 6.94 9.10
CA THR A 409 -16.15 5.76 9.37
C THR A 409 -16.79 5.82 10.75
N VAL A 410 -16.04 6.24 11.78
CA VAL A 410 -16.58 6.46 13.13
C VAL A 410 -17.69 7.51 13.11
N MET A 411 -17.48 8.63 12.40
CA MET A 411 -18.51 9.65 12.23
C MET A 411 -19.74 9.09 11.51
N PHE A 412 -19.56 8.27 10.47
CA PHE A 412 -20.67 7.65 9.74
C PHE A 412 -21.47 6.69 10.63
N PHE A 413 -20.79 5.84 11.39
CA PHE A 413 -21.39 4.94 12.38
C PHE A 413 -22.21 5.71 13.42
N LYS A 414 -21.64 6.74 14.03
CA LYS A 414 -22.31 7.58 15.04
C LYS A 414 -23.55 8.30 14.49
N ARG A 415 -23.48 8.82 13.26
CA ARG A 415 -24.63 9.43 12.60
C ARG A 415 -25.74 8.42 12.29
N HIS A 416 -25.38 7.18 12.00
CA HIS A 416 -26.35 6.12 11.74
C HIS A 416 -27.02 5.63 13.03
N ARG A 417 -26.25 5.40 14.09
CA ARG A 417 -26.78 4.93 15.38
C ARG A 417 -27.61 5.99 16.11
N TRP A 418 -27.18 7.26 16.03
CA TRP A 418 -27.89 8.41 16.58
C TRP A 418 -28.19 8.32 18.10
N ALA A 419 -27.24 7.84 18.89
CA ALA A 419 -27.36 7.91 20.35
C ALA A 419 -27.20 9.35 20.87
N GLU A 420 -27.66 9.64 22.09
CA GLU A 420 -27.59 10.99 22.68
C GLU A 420 -26.16 11.58 22.66
N LYS A 421 -25.15 10.76 22.99
CA LYS A 421 -23.73 11.14 22.94
C LYS A 421 -23.17 11.30 21.52
N ASP A 422 -23.78 10.66 20.52
CA ASP A 422 -23.24 10.62 19.16
C ASP A 422 -23.38 11.97 18.45
N ILE A 423 -24.39 12.78 18.78
CA ILE A 423 -24.58 14.13 18.23
C ILE A 423 -23.38 15.02 18.57
N GLU A 424 -23.00 15.03 19.85
CA GLU A 424 -21.86 15.79 20.35
C GLU A 424 -20.54 15.26 19.78
N ASP A 425 -20.38 13.94 19.73
CA ASP A 425 -19.20 13.34 19.11
C ASP A 425 -19.03 13.73 17.63
N CYS A 426 -20.12 13.71 16.86
CA CYS A 426 -20.10 14.17 15.47
C CYS A 426 -19.72 15.65 15.35
N ARG A 427 -20.20 16.51 16.26
CA ARG A 427 -19.81 17.94 16.29
C ARG A 427 -18.30 18.08 16.53
N LEU A 428 -17.77 17.39 17.53
CA LEU A 428 -16.34 17.44 17.87
C LEU A 428 -15.44 16.93 16.73
N ILE A 429 -15.85 15.86 16.04
CA ILE A 429 -15.13 15.37 14.84
C ILE A 429 -15.10 16.43 13.74
N LEU A 430 -16.24 17.09 13.47
CA LEU A 430 -16.30 18.15 12.45
C LEU A 430 -15.43 19.35 12.80
N GLU A 431 -15.40 19.77 14.07
CA GLU A 431 -14.55 20.86 14.55
C GLU A 431 -13.06 20.54 14.42
N ALA A 432 -12.68 19.30 14.78
CA ALA A 432 -11.33 18.82 14.59
C ALA A 432 -10.92 18.96 13.12
N ARG A 433 -11.76 18.50 12.17
CA ARG A 433 -11.52 18.58 10.71
C ARG A 433 -11.39 20.02 10.20
N TYR A 434 -12.20 20.94 10.70
CA TYR A 434 -12.25 22.30 10.15
C TYR A 434 -10.95 23.08 10.43
N LYS A 435 -10.34 22.88 11.60
CA LYS A 435 -9.06 23.50 11.99
C LYS A 435 -7.91 23.20 11.02
N ILE A 436 -7.96 22.08 10.30
CA ILE A 436 -6.89 21.63 9.38
C ILE A 436 -7.08 22.20 7.97
N SER A 437 -8.33 22.23 7.50
CA SER A 437 -8.63 22.50 6.10
C SER A 437 -8.29 23.93 5.63
N PHE A 438 -8.07 24.87 6.56
CA PHE A 438 -7.73 26.27 6.23
C PHE A 438 -6.23 26.46 5.92
N ARG A 439 -5.33 25.61 6.44
CA ARG A 439 -3.87 25.77 6.25
C ARG A 439 -3.29 24.99 5.07
N ASP A 440 -3.86 23.82 4.72
CA ASP A 440 -3.19 22.87 3.81
C ASP A 440 -3.72 22.83 2.36
N ARG A 441 -4.84 23.51 2.05
CA ARG A 441 -5.57 23.29 0.79
C ARG A 441 -4.88 23.74 -0.51
N PHE A 442 -3.79 24.52 -0.44
CA PHE A 442 -3.25 25.20 -1.62
C PHE A 442 -1.86 24.75 -2.10
N THR A 443 -1.07 24.07 -1.26
CA THR A 443 0.33 23.73 -1.57
C THR A 443 0.49 22.38 -2.28
N THR A 444 -0.27 21.37 -1.87
CA THR A 444 -0.13 19.97 -2.34
C THR A 444 -0.67 19.75 -3.76
N LYS A 445 -1.87 20.26 -4.08
CA LYS A 445 -2.45 20.15 -5.44
C LYS A 445 -1.55 20.76 -6.50
N ARG A 446 -0.87 21.86 -6.18
CA ARG A 446 -0.03 22.60 -7.12
C ARG A 446 1.30 21.90 -7.41
N LYS A 447 1.90 21.22 -6.43
CA LYS A 447 3.15 20.45 -6.63
C LYS A 447 2.91 19.14 -7.37
N ARG A 448 1.87 18.37 -7.00
CA ARG A 448 1.48 17.13 -7.70
C ARG A 448 1.12 17.38 -9.16
N LEU A 449 0.28 18.38 -9.43
CA LEU A 449 -0.09 18.77 -10.79
C LEU A 449 1.14 19.22 -11.60
N LYS A 450 2.10 19.92 -10.99
CA LYS A 450 3.35 20.28 -11.65
C LYS A 450 4.21 19.07 -12.01
N ARG A 451 4.31 18.06 -11.13
CA ARG A 451 5.10 16.85 -11.38
C ARG A 451 4.46 15.97 -12.46
N GLU A 452 3.14 15.76 -12.39
CA GLU A 452 2.38 15.01 -13.40
C GLU A 452 2.45 15.70 -14.77
N ILE A 453 2.31 17.04 -14.82
CA ILE A 453 2.48 17.81 -16.06
C ILE A 453 3.94 17.74 -16.57
N SER A 454 4.94 17.84 -15.68
CA SER A 454 6.36 17.77 -16.08
C SER A 454 6.72 16.42 -16.69
N TYR A 455 6.22 15.33 -16.10
CA TYR A 455 6.42 13.97 -16.61
C TYR A 455 5.72 13.78 -17.97
N LEU A 456 4.46 14.20 -18.09
CA LEU A 456 3.69 14.16 -19.34
C LEU A 456 4.34 14.99 -20.47
N LEU A 457 5.01 16.10 -20.12
CA LEU A 457 5.71 16.97 -21.06
C LEU A 457 7.06 16.39 -21.52
N GLN A 458 7.75 15.60 -20.69
CA GLN A 458 9.01 14.95 -21.06
C GLN A 458 8.81 13.81 -22.05
N ILE A 459 7.66 13.13 -21.99
CA ILE A 459 7.35 11.97 -22.84
C ILE A 459 6.51 12.34 -24.06
N MET A 460 6.21 13.63 -24.30
CA MET A 460 5.28 14.04 -25.34
C MET A 460 5.99 14.18 -26.72
N PRO A 461 5.61 13.39 -27.75
CA PRO A 461 6.06 13.63 -29.11
C PRO A 461 5.63 15.02 -29.63
N ALA A 462 6.42 15.63 -30.51
CA ALA A 462 6.14 16.96 -31.08
C ALA A 462 4.77 17.04 -31.80
N GLU A 463 4.25 15.91 -32.27
CA GLU A 463 2.92 15.80 -32.89
C GLU A 463 1.77 15.94 -31.88
N THR A 464 1.97 15.49 -30.64
CA THR A 464 0.99 15.58 -29.53
C THR A 464 0.77 17.03 -29.10
N ALA A 465 1.80 17.87 -29.15
CA ALA A 465 1.67 19.30 -28.90
C ALA A 465 0.83 20.01 -29.98
N LYS A 466 0.86 19.52 -31.23
CA LYS A 466 -0.03 20.00 -32.31
C LYS A 466 -1.46 19.50 -32.11
N LEU A 467 -1.64 18.29 -31.57
CA LEU A 467 -2.95 17.71 -31.25
C LEU A 467 -3.63 18.45 -30.08
N LEU A 468 -2.90 18.73 -29.00
CA LEU A 468 -3.41 19.50 -27.85
C LEU A 468 -3.85 20.92 -28.23
N LYS A 469 -3.22 21.54 -29.24
CA LYS A 469 -3.64 22.83 -29.80
C LYS A 469 -5.01 22.78 -30.48
N ARG A 470 -5.42 21.60 -30.99
CA ARG A 470 -6.71 21.39 -31.65
C ARG A 470 -7.84 21.05 -30.67
N ILE A 471 -7.52 20.38 -29.56
CA ILE A 471 -8.51 19.81 -28.63
C ILE A 471 -8.76 20.73 -27.43
N LEU A 472 -7.76 21.48 -26.98
CA LEU A 472 -7.91 22.35 -25.81
C LEU A 472 -8.52 23.71 -26.19
N PRO A 473 -9.43 24.26 -25.36
CA PRO A 473 -9.84 25.66 -25.46
C PRO A 473 -8.62 26.58 -25.49
N THR A 474 -8.68 27.66 -26.27
CA THR A 474 -7.55 28.57 -26.49
C THR A 474 -6.91 29.08 -25.20
N SER A 475 -7.72 29.30 -24.15
CA SER A 475 -7.26 29.71 -22.82
C SER A 475 -6.44 28.63 -22.10
N ALA A 476 -6.86 27.36 -22.17
CA ALA A 476 -6.15 26.23 -21.59
C ALA A 476 -4.83 25.94 -22.32
N PHE A 477 -4.83 26.05 -23.67
CA PHE A 477 -3.61 25.92 -24.47
C PHE A 477 -2.62 27.07 -24.21
N GLN A 478 -3.11 28.31 -24.08
CA GLN A 478 -2.26 29.47 -23.76
C GLN A 478 -1.63 29.36 -22.37
N ALA A 479 -2.35 28.84 -21.37
CA ALA A 479 -1.82 28.58 -20.03
C ALA A 479 -0.70 27.53 -20.05
N LEU A 480 -0.92 26.41 -20.75
CA LEU A 480 0.08 25.36 -20.98
C LEU A 480 1.32 25.91 -21.70
N ARG A 481 1.12 26.74 -22.73
CA ARG A 481 2.21 27.36 -23.51
C ARG A 481 3.00 28.40 -22.71
N GLN A 482 2.34 29.19 -21.85
CA GLN A 482 3.02 30.12 -20.94
C GLN A 482 3.86 29.39 -19.90
N MET A 483 3.35 28.28 -19.35
CA MET A 483 4.10 27.43 -18.43
C MET A 483 5.34 26.85 -19.11
N TYR A 484 5.21 26.36 -20.35
CA TYR A 484 6.33 25.86 -21.15
C TYR A 484 7.39 26.95 -21.44
N ARG A 485 6.96 28.16 -21.83
CA ARG A 485 7.88 29.29 -22.09
C ARG A 485 8.61 29.79 -20.84
N ARG A 486 7.95 29.78 -19.68
CA ARG A 486 8.58 30.10 -18.38
C ARG A 486 9.58 29.05 -17.94
N TRP A 487 9.35 27.79 -18.29
CA TRP A 487 10.27 26.69 -17.98
C TRP A 487 11.53 26.70 -18.86
N LYS A 488 11.39 26.99 -20.16
CA LYS A 488 12.53 27.07 -21.08
C LYS A 488 13.42 28.33 -20.92
N GLY A 489 12.94 29.32 -20.17
CA GLY A 489 13.65 30.58 -19.89
C GLY A 489 14.35 30.63 -18.53
N ILE A 490 14.50 29.49 -17.84
CA ILE A 490 15.28 29.34 -16.60
C ILE A 490 16.21 28.12 -16.75
N MET A 491 16.97 28.10 -17.84
CA MET A 491 18.27 27.42 -17.90
C MET A 491 19.32 28.48 -18.17
#